data_AF-A0A1G7NXF5-F1
#
_entry.id   AF-A0A1G7NXF5-F1
#
_cell.length_a   1.000
_cell.length_b   1.000
_cell.length_c   1.000
_cell.angle_alpha   90.00
_cell.angle_beta   90.00
_cell.angle_gamma   90.00
#
_symmetry.space_group_name_H-M   'P 1'
#
loop_
_entity.id
_entity.type
_entity.pdbx_description
1 polymer ?
#
loop_
_entity_poly.entity_id
_entity_poly.type
_entity_poly.pdbx_seq_one_letter_code
_entity_poly.pdbx_strand_id
1 'polypeptide(L)'
;MPERRRFLDRVGPYWNVLRHRAAPTTHRRVRRLVDEGRVRLHRGEVTAVRPAGDGFRVDLTGPRGSRTLTVGWLINATGFRQDPPLVRGLVADGKARPDPIGLGLRTGDDGRVLDRHGRPCRIFTLGALRRGELFESTAVPEIRAQAAEIAATVAAQRTR
;
A
#
# COMPACT_ATOMS: atom_id res chain seq x y z
N MET A 1 -0.16 -10.39 -17.15
CA MET A 1 0.38 -10.32 -15.76
C MET A 1 1.73 -9.59 -15.69
N PRO A 2 2.69 -9.83 -16.60
CA PRO A 2 3.92 -9.04 -16.69
C PRO A 2 3.67 -7.54 -16.84
N GLU A 3 2.59 -7.15 -17.52
CA GLU A 3 2.23 -5.75 -17.75
C GLU A 3 1.83 -5.04 -16.46
N ARG A 4 1.05 -5.70 -15.58
CA ARG A 4 0.64 -5.14 -14.28
C ARG A 4 1.87 -4.88 -13.39
N ARG A 5 2.79 -5.85 -13.30
CA ARG A 5 4.04 -5.69 -12.55
C ARG A 5 4.89 -4.57 -13.14
N ARG A 6 5.09 -4.58 -14.47
CA ARG A 6 5.85 -3.52 -15.17
C ARG A 6 5.24 -2.13 -14.95
N PHE A 7 3.91 -2.03 -14.95
CA PHE A 7 3.22 -0.78 -14.64
C PHE A 7 3.56 -0.31 -13.22
N LEU A 8 3.41 -1.17 -12.21
CA LEU A 8 3.73 -0.80 -10.82
C LEU A 8 5.18 -0.35 -10.65
N ASP A 9 6.11 -1.07 -11.25
CA ASP A 9 7.55 -0.82 -11.05
C ASP A 9 8.01 0.45 -11.78
N ARG A 10 7.46 0.73 -12.98
CA ARG A 10 7.95 1.81 -13.86
C ARG A 10 7.06 3.05 -13.90
N VAL A 11 5.74 2.87 -13.81
CA VAL A 11 4.74 3.93 -14.05
C VAL A 11 3.99 4.29 -12.76
N GLY A 12 3.80 3.33 -11.87
CA GLY A 12 3.09 3.45 -10.60
C GLY A 12 3.48 4.68 -9.78
N PRO A 13 4.79 4.98 -9.58
CA PRO A 13 5.22 6.18 -8.87
C PRO A 13 4.71 7.48 -9.50
N TYR A 14 4.79 7.61 -10.83
CA TYR A 14 4.32 8.79 -11.55
C TYR A 14 2.81 8.92 -11.51
N TRP A 15 2.09 7.82 -11.71
CA TRP A 15 0.64 7.78 -11.59
C TRP A 15 0.18 8.20 -10.18
N ASN A 16 0.84 7.69 -9.13
CA ASN A 16 0.52 8.04 -7.75
C ASN A 16 0.71 9.54 -7.49
N VAL A 17 1.78 10.15 -8.01
CA VAL A 17 2.03 11.60 -7.89
C VAL A 17 0.94 12.41 -8.61
N LEU A 18 0.55 11.99 -9.82
CA LEU A 18 -0.45 12.72 -10.60
C LEU A 18 -1.86 12.62 -10.00
N ARG A 19 -2.22 11.47 -9.43
CA ARG A 19 -3.53 11.21 -8.83
C ARG A 19 -3.65 11.75 -7.40
N HIS A 20 -2.62 11.59 -6.58
CA HIS A 20 -2.65 11.94 -5.15
C HIS A 20 -1.86 13.22 -4.90
N ARG A 21 -2.42 14.35 -5.37
CA ARG A 21 -1.79 15.66 -5.21
C ARG A 21 -2.07 16.20 -3.82
N ALA A 22 -1.04 16.76 -3.19
CA ALA A 22 -1.22 17.56 -1.99
C ALA A 22 -2.08 18.79 -2.30
N ALA A 23 -2.87 19.23 -1.32
CA ALA A 23 -3.60 20.50 -1.41
C ALA A 23 -2.62 21.64 -1.77
N PRO A 24 -3.02 22.60 -2.62
CA PRO A 24 -2.13 23.68 -3.07
C PRO A 24 -1.47 24.44 -1.92
N THR A 25 -2.19 24.67 -0.82
CA THR A 25 -1.68 25.34 0.39
C THR A 25 -0.56 24.54 1.05
N THR A 26 -0.76 23.24 1.26
CA THR A 26 0.27 22.33 1.81
C THR A 26 1.49 22.25 0.89
N HIS A 27 1.27 22.14 -0.42
CA HIS A 27 2.35 22.08 -1.40
C HIS A 27 3.22 23.33 -1.35
N ARG A 28 2.62 24.54 -1.36
CA ARG A 28 3.34 25.81 -1.26
C ARG A 28 4.16 25.91 0.03
N ARG A 29 3.59 25.46 1.16
CA ARG A 29 4.29 25.47 2.45
C ARG A 29 5.53 24.58 2.43
N VAL A 30 5.42 23.36 1.89
CA VAL A 30 6.56 22.45 1.76
C VAL A 30 7.62 23.02 0.82
N ARG A 31 7.21 23.58 -0.33
CA ARG A 31 8.12 24.22 -1.27
C ARG A 31 8.91 25.36 -0.63
N ARG A 32 8.24 26.25 0.11
CA ARG A 32 8.90 27.33 0.85
C ARG A 32 9.96 26.79 1.83
N LEU A 33 9.68 25.73 2.57
CA LEU A 33 10.65 25.12 3.48
C LEU A 33 11.85 24.49 2.76
N VAL A 34 11.66 23.99 1.54
CA VAL A 34 12.76 23.52 0.68
C VAL A 34 13.59 24.70 0.20
N ASP A 35 12.94 25.76 -0.29
CA ASP A 35 13.61 26.95 -0.82
C ASP A 35 14.40 27.70 0.29
N GLU A 36 13.90 27.71 1.53
CA GLU A 36 14.58 28.22 2.73
C GLU A 36 15.68 27.27 3.27
N GLY A 37 15.90 26.10 2.65
CA GLY A 37 16.90 25.13 3.07
C GLY A 37 16.57 24.36 4.37
N ARG A 38 15.36 24.54 4.92
CA ARG A 38 14.86 23.85 6.12
C ARG A 38 14.46 22.39 5.85
N VAL A 39 14.17 22.06 4.60
CA VAL A 39 13.93 20.68 4.13
C VAL A 39 14.94 20.34 3.05
N ARG A 40 15.72 19.27 3.27
CA ARG A 40 16.67 18.75 2.29
C ARG A 40 16.09 17.50 1.63
N LEU A 41 15.97 17.55 0.30
CA LEU A 41 15.45 16.43 -0.48
C LEU A 41 16.58 15.45 -0.83
N HIS A 42 16.38 14.20 -0.47
CA HIS A 42 17.33 13.12 -0.69
C HIS A 42 16.72 12.08 -1.64
N ARG A 43 17.22 12.01 -2.88
CA ARG A 43 16.87 10.92 -3.80
C ARG A 43 17.71 9.69 -3.51
N GLY A 44 17.06 8.55 -3.25
CA GLY A 44 17.69 7.26 -3.01
C GLY A 44 16.71 6.27 -2.38
N GLU A 45 17.11 5.02 -2.33
CA GLU A 45 16.46 3.94 -1.60
C GLU A 45 17.11 3.79 -0.22
N VAL A 46 16.29 3.65 0.82
CA VAL A 46 16.79 3.34 2.18
C VAL A 46 17.12 1.85 2.23
N THR A 47 18.40 1.52 2.42
CA THR A 47 18.88 0.13 2.43
C THR A 47 19.07 -0.41 3.84
N ALA A 48 19.37 0.46 4.81
CA ALA A 48 19.44 0.10 6.22
C ALA A 48 19.09 1.27 7.13
N VAL A 49 18.52 0.94 8.28
CA VAL A 49 18.31 1.88 9.38
C VAL A 49 18.84 1.21 10.64
N ARG A 50 19.74 1.87 11.36
CA ARG A 50 20.33 1.37 12.61
C ARG A 50 20.22 2.44 13.70
N PRO A 51 19.96 2.08 14.97
CA PRO A 51 20.10 3.02 16.08
C PRO A 51 21.53 3.59 16.15
N ALA A 52 21.66 4.86 16.51
CA ALA A 52 22.95 5.54 16.69
C ALA A 52 22.82 6.67 17.72
N GLY A 53 23.29 6.43 18.96
CA GLY A 53 23.09 7.37 20.08
C GLY A 53 21.59 7.61 20.32
N ASP A 54 21.20 8.89 20.42
CA ASP A 54 19.81 9.32 20.59
C ASP A 54 19.01 9.40 19.27
N GLY A 55 19.50 8.76 18.20
CA GLY A 55 18.89 8.84 16.88
C GLY A 55 19.16 7.61 16.01
N PHE A 56 19.21 7.83 14.70
CA PHE A 56 19.33 6.80 13.69
C PHE A 56 20.41 7.12 12.67
N ARG A 57 21.12 6.08 12.26
CA ARG A 57 21.94 6.05 11.06
C ARG A 57 21.14 5.41 9.93
N VAL A 58 20.94 6.14 8.83
CA VAL A 58 20.14 5.74 7.68
C VAL A 58 21.05 5.64 6.46
N ASP A 59 21.22 4.42 5.95
CA ASP A 59 22.00 4.14 4.76
C ASP A 59 21.07 4.27 3.53
N LEU A 60 21.53 5.04 2.54
CA LEU A 60 20.81 5.34 1.31
C LEU A 60 21.67 4.96 0.11
N THR A 61 21.09 4.30 -0.88
CA THR A 61 21.71 4.09 -2.20
C THR A 61 20.94 4.87 -3.25
N GLY A 62 21.63 5.65 -4.07
CA GLY A 62 20.98 6.43 -5.12
C GLY A 62 21.86 6.61 -6.36
N PRO A 63 21.39 7.39 -7.34
CA PRO A 63 22.12 7.61 -8.60
C PRO A 63 23.51 8.24 -8.43
N ARG A 64 23.78 8.86 -7.27
CA ARG A 64 25.07 9.49 -6.93
C ARG A 64 25.92 8.61 -5.99
N GLY A 65 25.60 7.31 -5.91
CA GLY A 65 26.25 6.36 -5.02
C GLY A 65 25.54 6.20 -3.66
N SER A 66 26.23 5.51 -2.76
CA SER A 66 25.75 5.26 -1.40
C SER A 66 26.16 6.39 -0.45
N ARG A 67 25.28 6.72 0.49
CA ARG A 67 25.55 7.71 1.54
C ARG A 67 24.85 7.32 2.84
N THR A 68 25.33 7.89 3.93
CA THR A 68 24.77 7.67 5.26
C THR A 68 24.28 9.00 5.84
N LEU A 69 23.06 9.03 6.40
CA LEU A 69 22.54 10.17 7.16
C LEU A 69 22.45 9.82 8.63
N THR A 70 22.75 10.79 9.49
CA THR A 70 22.46 10.69 10.93
C THR A 70 21.31 11.64 11.25
N VAL A 71 20.24 11.13 11.85
CA VAL A 71 19.00 11.88 12.13
C VAL A 71 18.53 11.60 13.55
N GLY A 72 17.93 12.59 14.22
CA GLY A 72 17.35 12.39 15.55
C GLY A 72 16.01 11.66 15.53
N TRP A 73 15.24 11.82 14.44
CA TRP A 73 13.91 11.23 14.30
C TRP A 73 13.72 10.61 12.93
N LEU A 74 12.96 9.52 12.88
CA LEU A 74 12.58 8.83 11.65
C LEU A 74 11.06 8.65 11.61
N ILE A 75 10.44 9.14 10.54
CA ILE A 75 9.02 8.98 10.28
C ILE A 75 8.86 8.05 9.07
N ASN A 76 8.27 6.88 9.27
CA ASN A 76 7.99 5.95 8.18
C ASN A 76 6.71 6.37 7.44
N ALA A 77 6.89 7.01 6.28
CA ALA A 77 5.80 7.40 5.38
C ALA A 77 5.80 6.59 4.07
N THR A 78 6.33 5.36 4.08
CA THR A 78 6.42 4.48 2.88
C THR A 78 5.11 3.80 2.51
N GLY A 79 4.03 4.08 3.25
CA GLY A 79 2.71 3.50 3.04
C GLY A 79 2.44 2.28 3.92
N PHE A 80 1.29 1.65 3.71
CA PHE A 80 0.80 0.55 4.53
C PHE A 80 1.23 -0.80 3.94
N ARG A 81 1.92 -1.63 4.74
CA ARG A 81 2.16 -3.04 4.41
C ARG A 81 1.00 -3.89 4.93
N GLN A 82 0.34 -4.61 4.01
CA GLN A 82 -0.75 -5.52 4.32
C GLN A 82 -0.17 -6.82 4.91
N ASP A 83 0.17 -6.82 6.19
CA ASP A 83 0.52 -8.07 6.89
C ASP A 83 0.03 -8.15 8.36
N PRO A 84 -1.20 -7.71 8.66
CA PRO A 84 -1.73 -7.84 10.02
C PRO A 84 -1.76 -9.33 10.42
N PRO A 85 -1.57 -9.67 11.72
CA PRO A 85 -1.52 -11.05 12.19
C PRO A 85 -2.68 -11.93 11.68
N LEU A 86 -3.88 -11.38 11.57
CA LEU A 86 -5.05 -12.08 11.03
C LEU A 86 -4.86 -12.52 9.57
N VAL A 87 -4.35 -11.64 8.70
CA VAL A 87 -4.14 -11.96 7.27
C VAL A 87 -3.06 -13.03 7.14
N ARG A 88 -1.98 -12.95 7.93
CA ARG A 88 -0.96 -13.99 7.99
C ARG A 88 -1.53 -15.34 8.38
N GLY A 89 -2.34 -15.37 9.44
CA GLY A 89 -3.03 -16.58 9.89
C GLY A 89 -3.92 -17.17 8.79
N LEU A 90 -4.77 -16.34 8.16
CA LEU A 90 -5.64 -16.80 7.07
C LEU A 90 -4.86 -17.38 5.88
N VAL A 91 -3.72 -16.79 5.52
CA VAL A 91 -2.87 -17.32 4.46
C VAL A 91 -2.20 -18.63 4.89
N ALA A 92 -1.67 -18.69 6.11
CA ALA A 92 -1.05 -19.89 6.67
C ALA A 92 -2.04 -21.08 6.73
N ASP A 93 -3.29 -20.81 7.12
CA ASP A 93 -4.36 -21.80 7.19
C ASP A 93 -4.95 -22.17 5.81
N GLY A 94 -4.47 -21.51 4.74
CA GLY A 94 -4.96 -21.70 3.38
C GLY A 94 -6.36 -21.15 3.13
N LYS A 95 -6.89 -20.31 4.04
CA LYS A 95 -8.19 -19.61 3.92
C LYS A 95 -8.13 -18.32 3.12
N ALA A 96 -6.91 -17.89 2.77
CA ALA A 96 -6.65 -16.79 1.85
C ALA A 96 -5.39 -17.11 1.05
N ARG A 97 -5.20 -16.43 -0.08
CA ARG A 97 -3.91 -16.40 -0.78
C ARG A 97 -3.59 -14.98 -1.26
N PRO A 98 -2.32 -14.56 -1.20
CA PRO A 98 -1.89 -13.29 -1.76
C PRO A 98 -2.19 -13.20 -3.25
N ASP A 99 -2.43 -11.99 -3.76
CA ASP A 99 -2.50 -11.77 -5.20
C ASP A 99 -1.10 -11.85 -5.85
N PRO A 100 -1.00 -12.08 -7.18
CA PRO A 100 0.29 -12.34 -7.84
C PRO A 100 1.22 -11.13 -7.87
N ILE A 101 0.70 -9.92 -7.66
CA ILE A 101 1.46 -8.68 -7.63
C ILE A 101 1.71 -8.16 -6.20
N GLY A 102 1.19 -8.82 -5.17
CA GLY A 102 1.49 -8.54 -3.76
C GLY A 102 0.86 -7.24 -3.25
N LEU A 103 -0.28 -6.84 -3.79
CA LEU A 103 -1.04 -5.66 -3.38
C LEU A 103 -2.20 -5.96 -2.40
N GLY A 104 -2.46 -7.22 -2.11
CA GLY A 104 -3.56 -7.70 -1.27
C GLY A 104 -3.79 -9.21 -1.39
N LEU A 105 -5.06 -9.61 -1.35
CA LEU A 105 -5.52 -10.99 -1.44
C LEU A 105 -6.22 -11.22 -2.78
N ARG A 106 -6.25 -12.48 -3.21
CA ARG A 106 -7.13 -12.91 -4.31
C ARG A 106 -8.58 -12.86 -3.85
N THR A 107 -9.42 -12.20 -4.62
CA THR A 107 -10.87 -12.15 -4.40
C THR A 107 -11.65 -12.49 -5.65
N GLY A 108 -12.86 -13.01 -5.49
CA GLY A 108 -13.88 -12.96 -6.54
C GLY A 108 -14.41 -11.54 -6.76
N ASP A 109 -15.22 -11.36 -7.79
CA ASP A 109 -15.84 -10.07 -8.13
C ASP A 109 -16.77 -9.58 -7.01
N ASP A 110 -17.43 -10.51 -6.31
CA ASP A 110 -18.30 -10.26 -5.16
C ASP A 110 -17.56 -9.94 -3.85
N GLY A 111 -16.22 -9.85 -3.88
CA GLY A 111 -15.39 -9.54 -2.72
C GLY A 111 -15.11 -10.73 -1.80
N ARG A 112 -15.53 -11.95 -2.15
CA ARG A 112 -15.12 -13.15 -1.39
C ARG A 112 -13.64 -13.42 -1.55
N VAL A 113 -12.98 -13.70 -0.43
CA VAL A 113 -11.59 -14.15 -0.42
C VAL A 113 -11.50 -15.56 -1.03
N LEU A 114 -10.51 -15.76 -1.89
CA LEU A 114 -10.22 -17.07 -2.48
C LEU A 114 -9.22 -17.83 -1.60
N ASP A 115 -9.52 -19.10 -1.33
CA ASP A 115 -8.63 -20.01 -0.60
C ASP A 115 -7.39 -20.40 -1.45
N ARG A 116 -6.51 -21.23 -0.88
CA ARG A 116 -5.31 -21.73 -1.58
C ARG A 116 -5.62 -22.46 -2.89
N HIS A 117 -6.80 -23.05 -3.02
CA HIS A 117 -7.29 -23.74 -4.21
C HIS A 117 -8.05 -22.82 -5.18
N GLY A 118 -8.14 -21.52 -4.88
CA GLY A 118 -8.86 -20.55 -5.68
C GLY A 118 -10.38 -20.59 -5.49
N ARG A 119 -10.89 -21.27 -4.45
CA ARG A 119 -12.32 -21.40 -4.17
C ARG A 119 -12.80 -20.26 -3.25
N PRO A 120 -13.97 -19.65 -3.50
CA PRO A 120 -14.51 -18.62 -2.64
C PRO A 120 -14.81 -19.14 -1.22
N CYS A 121 -14.31 -18.45 -0.21
CA CYS A 121 -14.61 -18.70 1.20
C CYS A 121 -15.86 -17.92 1.67
N ARG A 122 -16.32 -18.19 2.90
CA ARG A 122 -17.32 -17.38 3.60
C ARG A 122 -16.74 -16.07 4.19
N ILE A 123 -15.55 -15.68 3.74
CA ILE A 123 -14.84 -14.48 4.18
C ILE A 123 -14.93 -13.47 3.04
N PHE A 124 -15.38 -12.26 3.36
CA PHE A 124 -15.40 -11.13 2.44
C PHE A 124 -14.32 -10.14 2.82
N THR A 125 -13.80 -9.42 1.84
CA THR A 125 -12.90 -8.29 2.06
C THR A 125 -13.23 -7.16 1.08
N LEU A 126 -12.75 -5.96 1.40
CA LEU A 126 -12.96 -4.74 0.61
C LEU A 126 -11.78 -3.78 0.82
N GLY A 127 -11.68 -2.77 -0.05
CA GLY A 127 -10.65 -1.76 0.04
C GLY A 127 -9.25 -2.32 -0.21
N ALA A 128 -8.29 -1.93 0.63
CA ALA A 128 -6.86 -2.11 0.34
C ALA A 128 -6.45 -3.57 0.10
N LEU A 129 -7.14 -4.53 0.72
CA LEU A 129 -6.90 -5.97 0.52
C LEU A 129 -7.37 -6.48 -0.86
N ARG A 130 -8.16 -5.72 -1.62
CA ARG A 130 -8.58 -6.07 -3.00
C ARG A 130 -7.70 -5.46 -4.09
N ARG A 131 -6.68 -4.67 -3.76
CA ARG A 131 -5.89 -3.91 -4.75
C ARG A 131 -5.19 -4.75 -5.81
N GLY A 132 -4.93 -6.02 -5.55
CA GLY A 132 -4.41 -6.96 -6.55
C GLY A 132 -5.35 -7.17 -7.73
N GLU A 133 -6.66 -7.14 -7.48
CA GLU A 133 -7.71 -7.31 -8.48
C GLU A 133 -8.30 -5.95 -8.91
N LEU A 134 -8.55 -5.06 -7.94
CA LEU A 134 -9.16 -3.74 -8.12
C LEU A 134 -8.19 -2.65 -7.64
N PHE A 135 -7.26 -2.23 -8.51
CA PHE A 135 -6.13 -1.36 -8.17
C PHE A 135 -6.51 -0.09 -7.38
N GLU A 136 -7.65 0.51 -7.71
CA GLU A 136 -8.15 1.76 -7.12
C GLU A 136 -8.93 1.58 -5.82
N SER A 137 -8.90 0.38 -5.21
CA SER A 137 -9.52 0.09 -3.91
C SER A 137 -8.77 0.74 -2.74
N THR A 138 -8.54 2.04 -2.82
CA THR A 138 -7.88 2.89 -1.83
C THR A 138 -8.72 4.11 -1.47
N ALA A 139 -9.67 4.51 -2.33
CA ALA A 139 -10.47 5.70 -2.13
C ALA A 139 -11.87 5.38 -1.57
N VAL A 140 -12.42 6.34 -0.83
CA VAL A 140 -13.68 6.19 -0.09
C VAL A 140 -14.86 5.84 -1.01
N PRO A 141 -15.05 6.48 -2.18
CA PRO A 141 -16.17 6.15 -3.07
C PRO A 141 -16.20 4.67 -3.48
N GLU A 142 -15.05 4.13 -3.90
CA GLU A 142 -14.91 2.74 -4.34
C GLU A 142 -15.13 1.78 -3.17
N ILE A 143 -14.56 2.09 -1.99
CA ILE A 143 -14.74 1.29 -0.77
C ILE A 143 -16.22 1.25 -0.35
N ARG A 144 -16.94 2.38 -0.46
CA ARG A 144 -18.38 2.43 -0.14
C ARG A 144 -19.21 1.60 -1.11
N ALA A 145 -18.89 1.63 -2.40
CA ALA A 145 -19.57 0.79 -3.39
C ALA A 145 -19.37 -0.70 -3.09
N GLN A 146 -18.13 -1.12 -2.83
CA GLN A 146 -17.82 -2.51 -2.44
C GLN A 146 -18.55 -2.93 -1.15
N ALA A 147 -18.61 -2.04 -0.15
CA ALA A 147 -19.32 -2.33 1.10
C ALA A 147 -20.82 -2.55 0.87
N ALA A 148 -21.45 -1.76 -0.01
CA ALA A 148 -22.86 -1.92 -0.36
C ALA A 148 -23.14 -3.27 -1.05
N GLU A 149 -22.31 -3.66 -2.01
CA GLU A 149 -22.42 -4.93 -2.73
C GLU A 149 -22.26 -6.15 -1.79
N ILE A 150 -21.26 -6.10 -0.90
CA ILE A 150 -21.05 -7.15 0.10
C ILE A 150 -22.24 -7.23 1.06
N ALA A 151 -22.75 -6.09 1.54
CA ALA A 151 -23.89 -6.05 2.45
C ALA A 151 -25.15 -6.70 1.82
N ALA A 152 -25.45 -6.38 0.56
CA ALA A 152 -26.56 -6.98 -0.18
C ALA A 152 -26.39 -8.51 -0.31
N THR A 153 -25.18 -8.95 -0.65
CA THR A 153 -24.83 -10.37 -0.78
C THR A 153 -25.00 -11.14 0.53
N VAL A 154 -24.57 -10.55 1.64
CA VAL A 154 -24.69 -11.15 2.98
C VAL A 154 -26.15 -11.18 3.44
N ALA A 155 -26.92 -10.12 3.19
CA ALA A 155 -28.34 -10.07 3.55
C ALA A 155 -29.17 -11.14 2.82
N ALA A 156 -28.92 -11.34 1.53
CA ALA A 156 -29.58 -12.38 0.75
C ALA A 156 -29.30 -13.81 1.27
N GLN A 157 -28.13 -14.05 1.85
CA GLN A 157 -27.75 -15.34 2.41
C GLN A 157 -28.37 -15.64 3.78
N ARG A 158 -28.79 -14.61 4.53
CA ARG A 158 -29.46 -14.79 5.83
C ARG A 158 -30.95 -15.11 5.70
N THR A 159 -31.52 -14.92 4.52
CA THR A 159 -32.95 -15.15 4.24
C THR A 159 -33.20 -16.56 3.68
N ARG A 160 -32.18 -17.41 3.65
CA ARG A 160 -32.24 -18.85 3.35
C ARG A 160 -31.82 -19.63 4.58
#